data_AF-A0A7W1TRN8-F1
#
_entry.id   AF-A0A7W1TRN8-F1
#
_cell.length_a   1.000
_cell.length_b   1.000
_cell.length_c   1.000
_cell.angle_alpha   90.00
_cell.angle_beta   90.00
_cell.angle_gamma   90.00
#
_symmetry.space_group_name_H-M   'P 1'
#
loop_
_entity.id
_entity.type
_entity.pdbx_description
1 polymer ?
#
loop_
_entity_poly.entity_id
_entity_poly.type
_entity_poly.pdbx_seq_one_letter_code
_entity_poly.pdbx_strand_id
1 'polypeptide(L)'
;MPQEVADQRRRKLRDEARDKGCQVSARRLALAAWAIFITNAPAELVSLEAGMVLGRVRWQIELLFKLWKSHGHIDESRSTKPWRILCDVYAIAAGDAYPALDRAH
;
A
#
# COMPACT_ATOMS: atom_id res chain seq x y z
N MET A 1 -17.90 6.72 8.05
CA MET A 1 -16.90 7.22 7.07
C MET A 1 -17.25 8.67 6.78
N PRO A 2 -16.33 9.65 6.87
CA PRO A 2 -16.64 11.04 6.59
C PRO A 2 -17.27 11.24 5.20
N GLN A 3 -18.26 12.12 5.13
CA GLN A 3 -19.08 12.32 3.93
C GLN A 3 -18.23 12.77 2.72
N GLU A 4 -17.27 13.68 2.95
CA GLU A 4 -16.36 14.19 1.91
C GLU A 4 -15.56 13.07 1.23
N VAL A 5 -15.04 12.12 2.01
CA VAL A 5 -14.26 10.99 1.47
C VAL A 5 -15.17 10.02 0.72
N ALA A 6 -16.38 9.78 1.21
CA ALA A 6 -17.37 8.97 0.50
C ALA A 6 -17.76 9.61 -0.85
N ASP A 7 -17.92 10.92 -0.89
CA ASP A 7 -18.19 11.67 -2.13
C ASP A 7 -17.02 11.64 -3.11
N GLN A 8 -15.79 11.80 -2.62
CA GLN A 8 -14.59 11.65 -3.44
C GLN A 8 -14.50 10.24 -4.06
N ARG A 9 -14.77 9.19 -3.27
CA ARG A 9 -14.83 7.81 -3.77
C ARG A 9 -15.93 7.60 -4.81
N ARG A 10 -17.13 8.18 -4.60
CA ARG A 10 -18.22 8.13 -5.58
C ARG A 10 -17.86 8.82 -6.90
N ARG A 11 -17.17 9.97 -6.85
CA ARG A 11 -16.68 10.68 -8.04
C ARG A 11 -15.72 9.79 -8.82
N LYS A 12 -14.68 9.27 -8.16
CA LYS A 12 -13.70 8.38 -8.79
C LYS A 12 -14.35 7.14 -9.44
N LEU A 13 -15.31 6.51 -8.75
CA LEU A 13 -16.05 5.37 -9.31
C LEU A 13 -16.83 5.73 -10.58
N ARG A 14 -17.41 6.93 -10.65
CA ARG A 14 -18.13 7.42 -11.84
C ARG A 14 -17.17 7.71 -12.99
N ASP A 15 -16.03 8.31 -12.70
CA ASP A 15 -15.00 8.60 -13.70
C ASP A 15 -14.47 7.28 -14.31
N GLU A 16 -14.11 6.30 -13.48
CA GLU A 16 -13.65 4.98 -13.93
C GLU A 16 -14.70 4.23 -14.76
N ALA A 17 -15.99 4.42 -14.48
CA ALA A 17 -17.07 3.78 -15.23
C ALA A 17 -17.32 4.50 -16.56
N ARG A 18 -17.23 5.84 -16.58
CA ARG A 18 -17.29 6.64 -17.80
C ARG A 18 -16.18 6.26 -18.78
N ASP A 19 -14.95 6.10 -18.29
CA ASP A 19 -13.82 5.66 -19.12
C ASP A 19 -14.04 4.27 -19.73
N LYS A 20 -14.86 3.44 -19.08
CA LYS A 20 -15.24 2.10 -19.53
C LYS A 20 -16.57 2.08 -20.29
N GLY A 21 -17.18 3.24 -20.56
CA GLY A 21 -18.46 3.34 -21.26
C GLY A 21 -19.65 2.73 -20.50
N CYS A 22 -19.56 2.58 -19.18
CA CYS A 22 -20.60 1.94 -18.37
C CYS A 22 -21.07 2.84 -17.22
N GLN A 23 -22.20 2.47 -16.62
CA GLN A 23 -22.77 3.19 -15.47
C GLN A 23 -22.51 2.42 -14.17
N VAL A 24 -22.15 3.15 -13.11
CA VAL A 24 -22.00 2.56 -11.77
C VAL A 24 -23.38 2.23 -11.18
N SER A 25 -23.55 1.01 -10.68
CA SER A 25 -24.79 0.61 -10.00
C SER A 25 -25.01 1.37 -8.69
N ALA A 26 -26.27 1.56 -8.31
CA ALA A 26 -26.65 2.21 -7.05
C ALA A 26 -26.01 1.53 -5.83
N ARG A 27 -25.96 0.19 -5.82
CA ARG A 27 -25.32 -0.60 -4.76
C ARG A 27 -23.83 -0.27 -4.62
N ARG A 28 -23.11 -0.14 -5.74
CA ARG A 28 -21.67 0.17 -5.73
C ARG A 28 -21.40 1.61 -5.26
N LEU A 29 -22.28 2.55 -5.61
CA LEU A 29 -22.21 3.92 -5.09
C LEU A 29 -22.51 3.98 -3.58
N ALA A 30 -23.44 3.16 -3.09
CA ALA A 30 -23.73 3.05 -1.65
C ALA A 30 -22.52 2.50 -0.89
N LEU A 31 -21.85 1.47 -1.43
CA LEU A 31 -20.66 0.88 -0.81
C LEU A 31 -19.46 1.84 -0.71
N ALA A 32 -19.42 2.91 -1.50
CA ALA A 32 -18.36 3.93 -1.40
C ALA A 32 -18.29 4.60 -0.01
N ALA A 33 -19.40 4.59 0.74
CA ALA A 33 -19.49 5.10 2.11
C ALA A 33 -18.94 4.13 3.18
N TRP A 34 -18.52 2.93 2.80
CA TRP A 34 -18.11 1.88 3.72
C TRP A 34 -16.59 1.63 3.64
N ALA A 35 -16.02 1.22 4.77
CA ALA A 35 -14.72 0.58 4.85
C ALA A 35 -14.94 -0.78 5.50
N ILE A 36 -14.68 -1.86 4.77
CA ILE A 36 -14.99 -3.22 5.20
C ILE A 36 -13.67 -3.92 5.51
N PHE A 37 -13.54 -4.43 6.74
CA PHE A 37 -12.40 -5.22 7.18
C PHE A 37 -12.86 -6.65 7.40
N ILE A 38 -12.16 -7.61 6.82
CA ILE A 38 -12.42 -9.04 6.98
C ILE A 38 -11.21 -9.62 7.68
N THR A 39 -11.43 -10.28 8.81
CA THR A 39 -10.36 -10.86 9.62
C THR A 39 -10.83 -12.19 10.22
N ASN A 40 -9.90 -13.12 10.41
CA ASN A 40 -10.12 -14.34 11.18
C ASN A 40 -9.83 -14.14 12.68
N ALA A 41 -9.34 -12.95 13.08
CA ALA A 41 -9.13 -12.62 14.47
C ALA A 41 -10.48 -12.55 15.19
N PRO A 42 -10.60 -13.17 16.38
CA PRO A 42 -11.78 -13.05 17.21
C PRO A 42 -11.94 -11.61 17.71
N ALA A 43 -13.19 -11.17 17.90
CA ALA A 43 -13.52 -9.78 18.23
C ALA A 43 -12.96 -9.33 19.59
N GLU A 44 -12.72 -10.29 20.49
CA GLU A 44 -12.11 -10.11 21.80
C GLU A 44 -10.62 -9.72 21.70
N LEU A 45 -9.94 -10.12 20.62
CA LEU A 45 -8.53 -9.80 20.39
C LEU A 45 -8.34 -8.50 19.59
N VAL A 46 -9.27 -8.20 18.68
CA VAL A 46 -9.16 -7.03 17.80
C VAL A 46 -10.49 -6.28 17.78
N SER A 47 -10.53 -5.18 18.53
CA SER A 47 -11.64 -4.22 18.45
C SER A 47 -11.69 -3.60 17.06
N LEU A 48 -12.86 -3.04 16.68
CA LEU A 48 -13.01 -2.34 15.40
C LEU A 48 -12.00 -1.20 15.23
N GLU A 49 -11.73 -0.44 16.31
CA GLU A 49 -10.75 0.64 16.29
C GLU A 49 -9.32 0.11 16.06
N ALA A 50 -8.94 -0.94 16.77
CA ALA A 50 -7.66 -1.61 16.57
C ALA A 50 -7.54 -2.14 15.13
N GLY A 51 -8.60 -2.76 14.60
CA GLY A 51 -8.67 -3.23 13.22
C GLY A 51 -8.47 -2.10 12.19
N MET A 52 -9.07 -0.92 12.42
CA MET A 52 -8.84 0.26 11.57
C MET A 52 -7.39 0.74 11.63
N VAL A 53 -6.77 0.77 12.81
CA VAL A 53 -5.35 1.12 12.98
C VAL A 53 -4.47 0.14 12.24
N LEU A 54 -4.68 -1.17 12.44
CA LEU A 54 -3.94 -2.24 11.75
C LEU A 54 -4.06 -2.11 10.24
N GLY A 55 -5.26 -1.83 9.72
CA GLY A 55 -5.48 -1.59 8.30
C GLY A 55 -4.65 -0.42 7.76
N ARG A 56 -4.53 0.68 8.51
CA ARG A 56 -3.70 1.83 8.14
C ARG A 56 -2.20 1.48 8.18
N VAL A 57 -1.74 0.82 9.24
CA VAL A 57 -0.33 0.41 9.38
C VAL A 57 0.07 -0.54 8.25
N ARG A 58 -0.79 -1.51 7.92
CA ARG A 58 -0.58 -2.42 6.79
C ARG A 58 -0.33 -1.67 5.48
N TRP A 59 -1.12 -0.63 5.21
CA TRP A 59 -0.94 0.21 4.02
C TRP A 59 0.36 1.01 4.06
N GLN A 60 0.75 1.56 5.22
CA GLN A 60 2.03 2.26 5.36
C GLN A 60 3.21 1.33 5.09
N ILE A 61 3.17 0.08 5.57
CA ILE A 61 4.19 -0.94 5.28
C ILE A 61 4.26 -1.24 3.78
N GLU A 62 3.12 -1.36 3.10
CA GLU A 62 3.10 -1.53 1.63
C GLU A 62 3.73 -0.35 0.89
N LEU A 63 3.44 0.89 1.33
CA LEU A 63 4.04 2.09 0.76
C LEU A 63 5.54 2.14 1.01
N LEU A 64 6.01 1.75 2.20
CA LEU A 64 7.42 1.66 2.53
C LEU A 64 8.13 0.66 1.61
N PHE A 65 7.56 -0.54 1.39
CA PHE A 65 8.13 -1.49 0.44
C PHE A 65 8.11 -1.00 -1.01
N LYS A 66 7.07 -0.24 -1.42
CA LYS A 66 7.07 0.40 -2.74
C LYS A 66 8.19 1.42 -2.86
N LEU A 67 8.42 2.23 -1.83
CA LEU A 67 9.49 3.21 -1.77
C LEU A 67 10.87 2.55 -1.84
N TRP A 68 11.10 1.49 -1.06
CA TRP A 68 12.38 0.76 -1.05
C TRP A 68 12.68 0.10 -2.39
N LYS A 69 11.67 -0.37 -3.12
CA LYS A 69 11.89 -0.87 -4.49
C LYS A 69 12.13 0.28 -5.48
N SER A 70 11.35 1.36 -5.41
CA SER A 70 11.46 2.45 -6.39
C SER A 70 12.70 3.32 -6.24
N HIS A 71 13.20 3.50 -5.01
CA HIS A 71 14.36 4.36 -4.73
C HIS A 71 15.55 3.58 -4.19
N GLY A 72 15.32 2.56 -3.37
CA GLY A 72 16.38 1.75 -2.78
C GLY A 72 16.82 0.58 -3.66
N HIS A 73 16.04 0.22 -4.70
CA HIS A 73 16.28 -0.94 -5.55
C HIS A 73 16.53 -2.22 -4.72
N ILE A 74 15.79 -2.42 -3.63
CA ILE A 74 15.98 -3.56 -2.70
C ILE A 74 15.79 -4.94 -3.36
N ASP A 75 15.12 -4.98 -4.50
CA ASP A 75 14.91 -6.14 -5.35
C ASP A 75 16.01 -6.36 -6.40
N GLU A 76 17.00 -5.47 -6.47
CA GLU A 76 18.15 -5.56 -7.35
C GLU A 76 19.45 -5.62 -6.53
N SER A 77 20.34 -6.58 -6.85
CA SER A 77 21.70 -6.57 -6.31
C SER A 77 22.70 -6.90 -7.41
N ARG A 78 23.85 -6.22 -7.38
CA ARG A 78 24.97 -6.50 -8.29
C ARG A 78 25.78 -7.72 -7.86
N SER A 79 25.41 -8.38 -6.77
CA SER A 79 26.13 -9.53 -6.24
C SER A 79 25.29 -10.79 -6.24
N THR A 80 25.95 -11.90 -6.50
CA THR A 80 25.39 -13.24 -6.33
C THR A 80 25.72 -13.85 -4.96
N LYS A 81 26.52 -13.15 -4.13
CA LYS A 81 26.93 -13.63 -2.81
C LYS A 81 25.80 -13.36 -1.79
N PRO A 82 25.22 -14.39 -1.15
CA PRO A 82 24.05 -14.22 -0.28
C PRO A 82 24.26 -13.22 0.87
N TRP A 83 25.44 -13.24 1.50
CA TRP A 83 25.76 -12.33 2.60
C TRP A 83 25.81 -10.86 2.18
N ARG A 84 26.25 -10.57 0.95
CA ARG A 84 26.30 -9.21 0.43
C ARG A 84 24.89 -8.70 0.13
N ILE A 85 24.06 -9.54 -0.49
CA ILE A 85 22.63 -9.24 -0.72
C ILE A 85 21.94 -8.93 0.62
N LEU A 86 22.22 -9.71 1.67
CA LEU A 86 21.64 -9.49 2.99
C LEU A 86 22.06 -8.15 3.60
N CYS A 87 23.34 -7.75 3.44
CA CYS A 87 23.82 -6.44 3.86
C CYS A 87 23.12 -5.31 3.08
N ASP A 88 22.94 -5.44 1.77
CA ASP A 88 22.23 -4.46 0.93
C ASP A 88 20.79 -4.25 1.44
N VAL A 89 20.07 -5.35 1.73
CA VAL A 89 18.72 -5.33 2.30
C VAL A 89 18.68 -4.61 3.66
N TYR A 90 19.62 -4.92 4.55
CA TYR A 90 19.66 -4.28 5.87
C TYR A 90 20.01 -2.79 5.80
N ALA A 91 20.91 -2.38 4.91
CA ALA A 91 21.25 -0.98 4.71
C ALA A 91 20.03 -0.16 4.25
N ILE A 92 19.31 -0.66 3.24
CA ILE A 92 18.10 -0.01 2.73
C ILE A 92 17.02 0.06 3.82
N ALA A 93 16.84 -1.01 4.59
CA ALA A 93 15.86 -1.04 5.69
C ALA A 93 16.22 -0.08 6.84
N ALA A 94 17.52 0.14 7.11
CA ALA A 94 18.00 1.10 8.10
C ALA A 94 17.85 2.57 7.66
N GLY A 95 17.46 2.82 6.41
CA GLY A 95 17.35 4.17 5.85
C GLY A 95 18.66 4.69 5.28
N ASP A 96 19.70 3.85 5.23
CA ASP A 96 20.94 4.16 4.54
C ASP A 96 20.67 4.06 3.04
N ALA A 97 20.21 5.17 2.46
CA ALA A 97 20.26 5.35 1.02
C ALA A 97 21.74 5.35 0.62
N TYR A 98 22.26 4.18 0.21
CA TYR A 98 23.44 4.17 -0.63
C TYR A 98 23.08 5.07 -1.82
N PRO A 99 23.77 6.21 -2.04
CA PRO A 99 23.66 6.86 -3.34
C PRO A 99 24.04 5.75 -4.30
N ALA A 100 23.08 5.34 -5.15
CA ALA A 100 23.26 4.31 -6.14
C ALA A 100 24.67 4.48 -6.68
N LEU A 101 25.57 3.56 -6.29
CA LEU A 101 26.97 3.63 -6.70
C LEU A 101 26.91 3.74 -8.20
N ASP A 102 27.37 4.91 -8.66
CA ASP A 102 27.42 5.44 -10.00
C ASP A 102 27.05 4.41 -11.07
N ARG A 103 26.07 4.75 -11.92
CA ARG A 103 25.75 3.99 -13.13
C ARG A 103 26.93 4.13 -14.11
N ALA A 104 28.03 3.47 -13.81
CA ALA A 104 29.17 3.28 -14.67
C ALA A 104 29.40 1.77 -14.82
N HIS A 105 29.31 1.35 -16.09
CA HIS A 105 29.38 0.01 -16.67
C HIS A 105 28.09 -0.80 -16.66
#